data_AF-A0A246RYN6-F1
#
_entry.id   AF-A0A246RYN6-F1
#
_cell.length_a   1.000
_cell.length_b   1.000
_cell.length_c   1.000
_cell.angle_alpha   90.00
_cell.angle_beta   90.00
_cell.angle_gamma   90.00
#
_symmetry.space_group_name_H-M   'P 1'
#
loop_
_entity.id
_entity.type
_entity.pdbx_description
1 polymer ?
#
loop_
_entity_poly.entity_id
_entity_poly.type
_entity_poly.pdbx_seq_one_letter_code
_entity_poly.pdbx_strand_id
1 'polypeptide(L)' 'MAFDSFAEFLAMGGHAPYVWSAWGVTALLLLATVWHARAEQRQLLKGLKRRARRANSARGNAQ' A
#
# COMPACT_ATOMS: atom_id res chain seq x y z
N MET A 1 41.64 -4.82 -0.71
CA MET A 1 40.39 -4.40 -1.39
C MET A 1 39.34 -4.44 -0.29
N ALA A 2 38.95 -3.31 0.30
CA ALA A 2 38.32 -3.30 1.63
C ALA A 2 36.80 -3.58 1.65
N PHE A 3 36.18 -3.86 0.50
CA PHE A 3 34.77 -4.20 0.36
C PHE A 3 34.62 -5.03 -0.92
N ASP A 4 34.85 -6.35 -0.86
CA ASP A 4 34.90 -7.20 -2.06
C ASP A 4 33.51 -7.56 -2.60
N SER A 5 32.42 -7.16 -1.93
CA SER A 5 31.06 -7.49 -2.40
C SER A 5 29.93 -6.67 -1.76
N PHE A 6 28.85 -6.50 -2.53
CA PHE A 6 27.55 -5.98 -2.06
C PHE A 6 27.02 -6.77 -0.84
N ALA A 7 27.44 -8.02 -0.69
CA ALA A 7 27.13 -8.89 0.42
C ALA A 7 27.81 -8.47 1.74
N GLU A 8 29.04 -7.93 1.72
CA GLU A 8 29.68 -7.36 2.92
C GLU A 8 29.05 -6.03 3.35
N PHE A 9 28.59 -5.23 2.39
CA PHE A 9 27.83 -4.02 2.69
C PHE A 9 26.48 -4.34 3.31
N LEU A 10 25.84 -5.41 2.80
CA LEU A 10 24.63 -5.96 3.40
C LEU A 10 24.94 -6.56 4.77
N ALA A 11 26.06 -7.26 4.94
CA ALA A 11 26.45 -8.02 6.12
C ALA A 11 27.17 -7.20 7.22
N MET A 12 27.56 -5.94 6.95
CA MET A 12 28.22 -4.96 7.84
C MET A 12 28.54 -5.50 9.24
N GLY A 13 29.57 -6.36 9.34
CA GLY A 13 30.08 -6.91 10.60
C GLY A 13 29.07 -7.59 11.55
N GLY A 14 27.91 -8.08 11.06
CA GLY A 14 26.89 -8.77 11.85
C GLY A 14 25.65 -7.94 12.24
N HIS A 15 25.59 -6.65 11.90
CA HIS A 15 24.43 -5.78 12.24
C HIS A 15 23.37 -5.67 11.14
N ALA A 16 23.69 -6.19 9.96
CA ALA A 16 22.82 -6.41 8.82
C ALA A 16 21.35 -6.78 9.15
N PRO A 17 21.07 -7.85 9.91
CA PRO A 17 19.70 -8.26 10.16
C PRO A 17 18.90 -7.22 10.96
N TYR A 18 19.55 -6.41 11.81
CA TYR A 18 18.87 -5.38 12.60
C TYR A 18 18.41 -4.21 11.73
N VAL A 19 19.29 -3.71 10.86
CA VAL A 19 18.98 -2.58 9.97
C VAL A 19 17.90 -2.99 8.97
N TRP A 20 18.06 -4.16 8.33
CA TRP A 20 17.09 -4.66 7.36
C TRP A 20 15.75 -5.02 7.98
N SER A 21 15.73 -5.50 9.24
CA SER A 21 14.46 -5.72 9.95
C SER A 21 13.75 -4.40 10.24
N ALA A 22 14.47 -3.37 10.70
CA ALA A 22 13.86 -2.06 10.96
C ALA A 22 13.32 -1.41 9.67
N TRP A 23 14.09 -1.48 8.58
CA TRP A 23 13.65 -1.03 7.25
C TRP A 23 12.49 -1.87 6.72
N GLY A 24 12.54 -3.19 6.90
CA GLY A 24 11.49 -4.12 6.49
C GLY A 24 10.18 -3.88 7.22
N VAL A 25 10.21 -3.67 8.54
CA VAL A 25 9.03 -3.33 9.36
C VAL A 25 8.47 -1.97 8.93
N THR A 26 9.33 -0.99 8.68
CA THR A 26 8.89 0.33 8.21
C THR A 26 8.24 0.26 6.83
N ALA A 27 8.86 -0.47 5.89
CA ALA A 27 8.31 -0.70 4.56
C ALA A 27 6.97 -1.46 4.63
N LEU A 28 6.88 -2.47 5.49
CA LEU A 28 5.65 -3.22 5.73
C LEU A 28 4.52 -2.31 6.25
N LEU A 29 4.81 -1.44 7.22
CA LEU A 29 3.84 -0.48 7.76
C LEU A 29 3.37 0.52 6.70
N LEU A 30 4.28 1.04 5.89
CA LEU A 30 3.94 1.93 4.76
C LEU A 30 3.05 1.21 3.74
N LEU A 31 3.43 -0.01 3.34
CA LEU A 31 2.64 -0.82 2.40
C LEU A 31 1.26 -1.14 2.98
N ALA A 32 1.16 -1.54 4.24
CA ALA A 32 -0.09 -1.80 4.92
C ALA A 32 -0.99 -0.56 4.95
N THR A 33 -0.42 0.61 5.25
CA THR A 33 -1.14 1.89 5.27
C THR A 33 -1.67 2.27 3.89
N VAL A 34 -0.83 2.16 2.86
CA VAL A 34 -1.23 2.43 1.46
C VAL A 34 -2.29 1.44 1.01
N TRP A 35 -2.16 0.16 1.37
CA TRP A 35 -3.14 -0.86 1.05
C TRP A 35 -4.49 -0.58 1.71
N HIS A 36 -4.47 -0.21 3.00
CA HIS A 36 -5.66 0.15 3.76
C HIS A 36 -6.36 1.36 3.14
N ALA A 37 -5.60 2.43 2.86
CA ALA A 37 -6.13 3.64 2.22
C ALA A 37 -6.74 3.34 0.83
N ARG A 38 -6.09 2.46 0.04
CA ARG A 38 -6.63 2.04 -1.26
C ARG A 38 -7.87 1.16 -1.13
N ALA A 39 -7.92 0.28 -0.14
CA ALA A 39 -9.09 -0.54 0.13
C ALA A 39 -10.29 0.35 0.48
N GLU A 40 -10.09 1.33 1.35
CA GLU A 40 -11.11 2.30 1.75
C GLU A 40 -11.61 3.13 0.55
N GLN A 41 -10.70 3.68 -0.26
CA GLN A 41 -11.09 4.38 -1.48
C GLN A 41 -11.92 3.52 -2.42
N ARG A 42 -11.56 2.24 -2.61
CA ARG A 42 -12.33 1.32 -3.45
C ARG A 42 -13.72 1.08 -2.89
N GLN A 43 -13.88 0.99 -1.57
CA GLN A 43 -15.19 0.84 -0.94
C GLN A 43 -16.05 2.10 -1.12
N LEU A 44 -15.46 3.29 -0.93
CA LEU A 44 -16.14 4.57 -1.15
C LEU A 44 -16.60 4.72 -2.60
N LEU A 45 -15.73 4.43 -3.58
CA LEU A 45 -16.10 4.46 -5.00
C LEU A 45 -17.22 3.46 -5.34
N LYS A 46 -17.18 2.24 -4.79
CA LYS A 46 -18.27 1.25 -4.98
C LYS A 46 -19.60 1.78 -4.44
N GLY A 47 -19.58 2.43 -3.27
CA GLY A 47 -20.75 3.06 -2.67
C GLY A 47 -21.34 4.17 -3.55
N LEU A 48 -20.48 5.06 -4.06
CA LEU A 48 -20.87 6.14 -4.98
C LEU A 48 -21.44 5.59 -6.29
N LYS A 49 -20.81 4.58 -6.88
CA LYS A 49 -21.29 3.95 -8.13
C LYS A 49 -22.69 3.35 -7.96
N ARG A 50 -22.97 2.76 -6.79
CA ARG A 50 -24.30 2.21 -6.45
C ARG A 50 -25.35 3.29 -6.23
N ARG A 51 -24.97 4.46 -5.72
CA ARG A 51 -25.87 5.64 -5.58
C ARG A 51 -26.16 6.29 -6.93
N ALA A 52 -25.15 6.49 -7.76
CA ALA A 52 -25.28 7.04 -9.11
C ALA A 52 -26.24 6.22 -9.98
N ARG A 53 -26.16 4.88 -9.90
CA ARG A 53 -27.03 3.98 -10.66
C ARG A 53 -28.52 4.15 -10.28
N ARG A 54 -28.82 4.37 -9.00
CA ARG A 54 -30.19 4.60 -8.51
C ARG A 54 -30.72 5.99 -8.88
N ALA A 55 -29.87 7.01 -8.80
CA ALA A 55 -30.22 8.36 -9.23
C ALA A 55 -30.53 8.42 -10.74
N ASN A 56 -29.81 7.66 -11.56
CA ASN A 56 -30.04 7.62 -13.00
C ASN A 56 -31.35 6.89 -13.37
N SER A 57 -31.68 5.79 -12.67
CA SER A 57 -32.95 5.09 -12.87
C SER A 57 -34.17 5.91 -12.42
N ALA A 58 -34.06 6.72 -11.37
CA ALA A 58 -35.15 7.60 -10.93
C ALA A 58 -35.39 8.78 -11.88
N ARG A 59 -34.35 9.29 -12.56
CA ARG A 59 -34.48 10.34 -13.57
C ARG A 59 -35.09 9.84 -14.89
N GLY A 60 -34.85 8.58 -15.27
CA GLY A 60 -35.43 7.99 -16.48
C GLY A 60 -36.91 7.67 -16.40
N ASN A 61 -37.52 7.64 -15.20
CA ASN A 61 -38.94 7.35 -15.00
C ASN A 61 -39.81 8.62 -14.83
N ALA A 62 -39.20 9.80 -14.97
CA ALA A 62 -39.87 11.10 -14.90
C ALA A 62 -39.88 11.84 -16.26
N GLN A 63 -39.50 11.15 -17.34
CA GLN A 63 -39.55 11.63 -18.72
C GLN A 63 -40.60 10.86 -19.51
#